data_AF-A0A496XMD3-F1
#
_entry.id   AF-A0A496XMD3-F1
#
_cell.length_a   1.000
_cell.length_b   1.000
_cell.length_c   1.000
_cell.angle_alpha   90.00
_cell.angle_beta   90.00
_cell.angle_gamma   90.00
#
_symmetry.space_group_name_H-M   'P 1'
#
loop_
_entity.id
_entity.type
_entity.pdbx_description
1 polymer ?
#
loop_
_entity_poly.entity_id
_entity_poly.type
_entity_poly.pdbx_seq_one_letter_code
_entity_poly.pdbx_strand_id
1 'polypeptide(L)'
;MIRINSRKSAGEFLKVMILHERNLTQKWLADEVGCTTRKISEICTNKRRISPMFALELEEVFGISAEFWLTMQAKWDLNQIRQNAA
;
A
#
# COMPACT_ATOMS: atom_id res chain seq x y z
N MET A 1 -18.31 -15.50 4.49
CA MET A 1 -17.52 -14.37 3.97
C MET A 1 -16.54 -14.88 2.93
N ILE A 2 -16.60 -14.36 1.70
CA ILE A 2 -15.72 -14.75 0.60
C ILE A 2 -14.28 -14.42 0.98
N ARG A 3 -13.41 -15.44 1.02
CA ARG A 3 -11.97 -15.28 1.26
C ARG A 3 -11.33 -14.73 0.00
N ILE A 4 -11.16 -13.40 -0.08
CA ILE A 4 -10.23 -12.81 -1.04
C ILE A 4 -8.82 -13.15 -0.55
N ASN A 5 -8.23 -14.20 -1.13
CA ASN A 5 -6.84 -14.58 -0.87
C ASN A 5 -5.92 -13.59 -1.59
N SER A 6 -5.80 -12.36 -1.07
CA SER A 6 -4.80 -11.43 -1.57
C SER A 6 -3.44 -11.82 -1.00
N ARG A 7 -2.68 -12.61 -1.76
CA ARG A 7 -1.24 -12.83 -1.49
C ARG A 7 -0.44 -11.54 -1.49
N LYS A 8 -0.97 -10.47 -2.08
CA LYS A 8 -0.28 -9.19 -2.25
C LYS A 8 -0.63 -8.23 -1.12
N SER A 9 0.40 -7.59 -0.58
CA SER A 9 0.25 -6.51 0.39
C SER A 9 -0.25 -5.24 -0.28
N ALA A 10 -0.70 -4.26 0.52
CA ALA A 10 -1.05 -2.94 0.00
C ALA A 10 0.16 -2.24 -0.66
N GLY A 11 1.37 -2.40 -0.10
CA GLY A 11 2.60 -1.87 -0.68
C GLY A 11 2.99 -2.50 -2.02
N GLU A 12 2.80 -3.82 -2.17
CA GLU A 12 3.05 -4.51 -3.42
C GLU A 12 2.02 -4.14 -4.49
N PHE A 13 0.75 -3.99 -4.09
CA PHE A 13 -0.32 -3.49 -4.97
C PHE A 13 0.01 -2.09 -5.48
N LEU A 14 0.38 -1.16 -4.59
CA LEU A 14 0.81 0.19 -4.97
C LEU A 14 1.98 0.15 -5.96
N LYS A 15 3.00 -0.66 -5.69
CA LYS A 15 4.19 -0.77 -6.55
C LYS A 15 3.85 -1.32 -7.94
N VAL A 16 3.17 -2.46 -8.00
CA VAL A 16 2.98 -3.20 -9.25
C VAL A 16 1.75 -2.69 -10.00
N MET A 17 0.59 -2.71 -9.36
CA MET A 17 -0.68 -2.45 -10.04
C MET A 17 -0.95 -0.97 -10.33
N ILE A 18 -0.25 -0.07 -9.63
CA ILE A 18 -0.40 1.38 -9.84
C ILE A 18 0.86 1.98 -10.45
N LEU A 19 1.98 1.97 -9.73
CA LEU A 19 3.17 2.71 -10.17
C LEU A 19 3.77 2.09 -11.44
N HIS A 20 4.00 0.78 -11.47
CA HIS A 20 4.56 0.11 -12.64
C HIS A 20 3.61 0.14 -13.85
N GLU A 21 2.35 -0.28 -13.69
CA GLU A 21 1.39 -0.28 -14.81
C GLU A 21 1.12 1.10 -15.41
N ARG A 22 1.26 2.18 -14.62
CA ARG A 22 1.07 3.56 -15.09
C ARG A 22 2.38 4.26 -15.47
N ASN A 23 3.52 3.56 -15.46
CA ASN A 23 4.86 4.13 -15.68
C ASN A 23 5.19 5.33 -14.75
N LEU A 24 4.70 5.30 -13.52
CA LEU A 24 4.93 6.33 -12.51
C LEU A 24 6.10 5.95 -11.60
N THR A 25 6.92 6.94 -11.23
CA THR A 25 8.04 6.70 -10.32
C THR A 25 7.62 6.85 -8.86
N GLN A 26 8.35 6.19 -7.95
CA GLN A 26 8.16 6.42 -6.51
C GLN A 26 8.48 7.86 -6.10
N LYS A 27 9.39 8.52 -6.83
CA LYS A 27 9.70 9.94 -6.62
C LYS A 27 8.49 10.81 -6.95
N TRP A 28 7.85 10.58 -8.09
CA TRP A 28 6.63 11.28 -8.47
C TRP A 28 5.55 11.19 -7.39
N LEU A 29 5.28 9.98 -6.88
CA LEU A 29 4.29 9.82 -5.80
C LEU A 29 4.72 10.51 -4.50
N ALA A 30 6.02 10.52 -4.21
CA ALA A 30 6.55 11.20 -3.03
C ALA A 30 6.34 12.71 -3.13
N ASP A 31 6.61 13.28 -4.30
CA ASP A 31 6.39 14.71 -4.59
C ASP A 31 4.89 15.03 -4.47
N GLU A 32 4.02 14.19 -5.01
CA GLU A 32 2.58 14.45 -5.04
C GLU A 32 1.89 14.34 -3.67
N VAL A 33 2.39 13.48 -2.79
CA VAL A 33 1.90 13.33 -1.40
C VAL A 33 2.73 14.17 -0.40
N GLY A 34 3.68 14.97 -0.87
CA GLY A 34 4.51 15.81 0.01
C GLY A 34 5.33 15.02 1.04
N CYS A 35 5.99 13.94 0.62
CA CYS A 35 6.80 13.10 1.50
C CYS A 35 8.13 12.67 0.85
N THR A 36 8.94 11.89 1.58
CA THR A 36 10.22 11.42 1.04
C THR A 36 10.04 10.21 0.13
N THR A 37 10.82 10.11 -0.94
CA THR A 37 10.87 8.89 -1.79
C THR A 37 11.21 7.64 -0.99
N ARG A 38 11.99 7.80 0.09
CA ARG A 38 12.28 6.72 1.04
C ARG A 38 11.02 6.18 1.72
N LYS A 39 10.09 7.04 2.16
CA LYS A 39 8.80 6.62 2.74
C LYS A 39 8.04 5.75 1.75
N ILE A 40 7.95 6.16 0.49
CA ILE A 40 7.29 5.39 -0.58
C ILE A 40 7.99 4.04 -0.79
N SER A 41 9.32 4.04 -0.89
CA SER A 41 10.11 2.80 -1.04
C SER A 41 9.90 1.83 0.12
N GLU A 42 9.87 2.31 1.37
CA GLU A 42 9.61 1.48 2.55
C GLU A 42 8.20 0.89 2.52
N ILE A 43 7.21 1.64 2.04
CA ILE A 43 5.84 1.13 1.85
C ILE A 43 5.81 0.08 0.74
N CYS A 44 6.39 0.34 -0.43
CA CYS A 44 6.46 -0.61 -1.54
C CYS A 44 7.20 -1.91 -1.22
N THR A 45 8.05 -1.91 -0.19
CA THR A 45 8.80 -3.07 0.29
C THR A 45 8.24 -3.66 1.59
N ASN A 46 7.07 -3.20 2.04
CA ASN A 46 6.42 -3.63 3.29
C ASN A 46 7.23 -3.38 4.57
N LYS A 47 8.30 -2.57 4.51
CA LYS A 47 9.06 -2.11 5.68
C LYS A 47 8.33 -1.04 6.47
N ARG A 48 7.37 -0.37 5.85
CA ARG A 48 6.47 0.61 6.47
C ARG A 48 5.03 0.28 6.09
N ARG A 49 4.11 0.39 7.05
CA ARG A 49 2.67 0.21 6.81
C ARG A 49 2.05 1.46 6.18
N ILE A 50 0.96 1.27 5.45
CA ILE A 50 0.08 2.38 5.07
C ILE A 50 -0.73 2.79 6.30
N SER A 51 -0.54 4.03 6.76
CA SER A 51 -1.34 4.61 7.85
C SER A 51 -2.67 5.17 7.32
N PRO A 52 -3.69 5.39 8.16
CA PRO A 52 -4.95 6.02 7.73
C PRO A 52 -4.76 7.37 7.05
N MET A 53 -3.88 8.22 7.59
CA MET A 53 -3.55 9.51 6.98
C MET A 53 -2.96 9.32 5.57
N PHE A 54 -2.02 8.38 5.39
CA PHE A 54 -1.46 8.14 4.06
C PHE A 54 -2.44 7.45 3.10
N ALA A 55 -3.43 6.72 3.61
CA ALA A 55 -4.49 6.14 2.79
C ALA A 55 -5.40 7.23 2.19
N LEU A 56 -5.69 8.31 2.94
CA LEU A 56 -6.42 9.48 2.42
C LEU A 56 -5.62 10.18 1.31
N GLU A 57 -4.32 10.37 1.50
CA GLU A 57 -3.46 10.94 0.46
C GLU A 57 -3.47 10.09 -0.83
N LEU A 58 -3.42 8.75 -0.70
CA LEU A 58 -3.52 7.85 -1.85
C LEU A 58 -4.90 7.88 -2.51
N GLU A 59 -5.97 8.13 -1.74
CA GLU A 59 -7.31 8.33 -2.27
C GLU A 59 -7.40 9.60 -3.09
N GLU A 60 -6.85 10.71 -2.60
CA GLU A 60 -6.81 11.98 -3.34
C GLU A 60 -6.01 11.84 -4.64
N VAL A 61 -4.86 11.15 -4.61
CA VAL A 61 -3.99 10.99 -5.78
C VAL A 61 -4.54 9.99 -6.81
N PHE A 62 -5.14 8.87 -6.37
CA PHE A 62 -5.50 7.76 -7.27
C PHE A 62 -6.99 7.50 -7.42
N GLY A 63 -7.84 8.15 -6.62
CA GLY A 63 -9.29 7.92 -6.58
C GLY A 63 -9.69 6.55 -6.03
N ILE A 64 -8.77 5.87 -5.31
CA ILE A 64 -9.01 4.57 -4.68
C ILE A 64 -9.23 4.80 -3.19
N SER A 65 -10.40 4.41 -2.67
CA SER A 65 -10.80 4.79 -1.30
C SER A 65 -9.79 4.37 -0.23
N ALA A 66 -9.66 5.20 0.82
CA ALA A 66 -8.78 4.92 1.96
C ALA A 66 -9.13 3.58 2.63
N GLU A 67 -10.41 3.20 2.69
CA GLU A 67 -10.86 1.91 3.25
C GLU A 67 -10.31 0.72 2.45
N PHE A 68 -10.18 0.85 1.13
CA PHE A 68 -9.59 -0.20 0.31
C PHE A 68 -8.14 -0.46 0.74
N TRP A 69 -7.34 0.61 0.85
CA TRP A 69 -5.95 0.55 1.29
C TRP A 69 -5.81 -0.04 2.70
N LEU A 70 -6.61 0.45 3.65
CA LEU A 70 -6.60 -0.01 5.03
C LEU A 70 -7.06 -1.46 5.18
N THR A 71 -8.05 -1.88 4.39
CA THR A 71 -8.51 -3.27 4.38
C THR A 71 -7.42 -4.21 3.87
N MET A 72 -6.69 -3.82 2.81
CA MET A 72 -5.56 -4.60 2.32
C MET A 72 -4.44 -4.68 3.35
N GLN A 73 -4.09 -3.56 3.98
CA GLN A 73 -3.07 -3.50 5.03
C GLN A 73 -3.43 -4.42 6.21
N ALA A 74 -4.65 -4.32 6.74
CA ALA A 74 -5.11 -5.15 7.85
C ALA A 74 -5.10 -6.66 7.51
N LYS A 75 -5.55 -7.04 6.31
CA LYS A 75 -5.52 -8.44 5.85
C LYS A 75 -4.09 -8.97 5.75
N TRP A 76 -3.17 -8.18 5.20
CA TRP A 76 -1.76 -8.53 5.11
C TRP A 76 -1.16 -8.73 6.51
N ASP A 77 -1.40 -7.80 7.42
CA ASP A 77 -0.88 -7.84 8.78
C ASP A 77 -1.35 -9.07 9.55
N LEU A 78 -2.65 -9.41 9.45
CA LEU A 78 -3.20 -10.64 10.04
C LEU A 78 -2.57 -11.90 9.43
N ASN A 79 -2.30 -11.91 8.13
CA ASN A 79 -1.68 -13.06 7.47
C ASN A 79 -0.22 -13.24 7.94
N GLN A 80 0.55 -12.16 8.02
CA GLN A 80 1.93 -12.20 8.52
C GLN A 80 2.00 -12.70 9.97
N ILE A 81 1.09 -12.23 10.84
CA ILE A 81 1.03 -12.70 12.24
C ILE A 81 0.69 -14.20 12.30
N ARG A 82 -0.28 -14.67 11.51
CA ARG A 82 -0.64 -16.09 11.46
C ARG A 82 0.50 -16.98 10.95
N GLN A 83 1.30 -16.48 10.00
CA GLN A 83 2.46 -17.21 9.47
C GLN A 83 3.62 -17.26 10.46
N ASN A 84 3.87 -16.18 11.22
CA ASN A 84 4.94 -16.12 12.20
C ASN A 84 4.61 -16.83 13.52
N ALA A 85 3.32 -17.04 13.81
CA ALA A 85 2.85 -17.76 14.99
C ALA A 85 2.76 -19.28 14.79
N ALA A 86 3.05 -19.77 13.59
CA ALA A 86 3.11 -21.19 13.23
C ALA A 86 4.56 -21.66 13.16
#